data_AF-A0A239EPM6-F1
#
_entry.id   AF-A0A239EPM6-F1
#
_cell.length_a   1.000
_cell.length_b   1.000
_cell.length_c   1.000
_cell.angle_alpha   90.00
_cell.angle_beta   90.00
_cell.angle_gamma   90.00
#
_symmetry.space_group_name_H-M   'P 1'
#
loop_
_entity.id
_entity.type
_entity.pdbx_description
1 polymer ?
#
loop_
_entity_poly.entity_id
_entity_poly.type
_entity_poly.pdbx_seq_one_letter_code
_entity_poly.pdbx_strand_id
1 'polypeptide(L)'
;MDGRLLLVGCVGILGGAWLLGSEEITLGPSGGPSTRVEASSHVVDLRHNEIRQTLLREGYDLDDPASYVRQRDGSRVVGGPVAATEHGRPVFIESVMAGYHRPVVSEAPGKVTEARVIEECRFTAPAAGARVANVFSNASLHGASFYAFDMPELDPLALRYLETQSEQGETPPSGMLSIAAKIAEKATEMQSLPSLTKSGGFQYKVTEVVVTETEMPVHLVLQAGAGRVLWNLHLAEGAEVSGVSLLGGHLPAVANVPKRVPVEVLDDAGLAACGVTRVRLPLASDPIFAAVDEGALTLDRARAGLEDMRQQAEAWNGWFEGQFGLRSDQSRIGFEEAAIMAVVGPLPETPEARVVHHTLRRASVAMAPAEEVFAKDPGAAETRVGRLAIERAEVLTAQAAALTGTTN
;
A
#
# COMPACT_ATOMS: atom_id res chain seq x y z
N MET A 1 -3.72 -42.77 42.72
CA MET A 1 -2.57 -42.78 41.79
C MET A 1 -3.13 -42.58 40.41
N ASP A 2 -2.58 -41.56 39.74
CA ASP A 2 -2.62 -41.21 38.32
C ASP A 2 -4.00 -40.84 37.72
N GLY A 3 -4.31 -39.60 37.32
CA GLY A 3 -3.47 -38.43 37.07
C GLY A 3 -2.94 -38.41 35.64
N ARG A 4 -3.69 -37.82 34.69
CA ARG A 4 -3.15 -37.10 33.52
C ARG A 4 -4.22 -36.28 32.79
N LEU A 5 -4.01 -34.96 32.86
CA LEU A 5 -4.50 -33.91 31.97
C LEU A 5 -4.18 -34.24 30.51
N LEU A 6 -5.08 -33.88 29.59
CA LEU A 6 -4.73 -33.45 28.24
C LEU A 6 -5.69 -32.33 27.82
N LEU A 7 -5.21 -31.11 28.02
CA LEU A 7 -5.71 -29.89 27.40
C LEU A 7 -5.24 -29.92 25.93
N VAL A 8 -6.17 -29.99 24.99
CA VAL A 8 -5.92 -29.67 23.58
C VAL A 8 -6.81 -28.48 23.25
N GLY A 9 -6.18 -27.33 23.04
CA GLY A 9 -6.85 -26.08 22.69
C GLY A 9 -7.43 -26.15 21.29
N CYS A 10 -8.69 -25.78 21.16
CA CYS A 10 -9.32 -25.44 19.89
C CYS A 10 -8.84 -24.04 19.47
N VAL A 11 -7.85 -23.98 18.60
CA VAL A 11 -7.56 -22.81 17.75
C VAL A 11 -7.81 -23.28 16.33
N GLY A 12 -8.85 -22.74 15.69
CA GLY A 12 -9.14 -23.02 14.30
C GLY A 12 -10.55 -22.57 13.91
N ILE A 13 -10.61 -21.88 12.77
CA ILE A 13 -11.78 -21.55 11.94
C ILE A 13 -12.40 -20.16 12.22
N LEU A 14 -11.70 -19.12 11.75
CA LEU A 14 -12.31 -17.89 11.20
C LEU A 14 -11.65 -17.50 9.87
N GLY A 15 -11.53 -18.47 8.95
CA GLY A 15 -11.32 -18.24 7.53
C GLY A 15 -12.52 -18.83 6.79
N GLY A 16 -13.58 -18.05 6.59
CA GLY A 16 -14.82 -18.59 6.03
C GLY A 16 -15.98 -17.60 6.03
N ALA A 17 -15.95 -16.66 5.08
CA ALA A 17 -17.13 -16.07 4.43
C ALA A 17 -16.69 -15.06 3.36
N TRP A 18 -16.14 -15.56 2.25
CA TRP A 18 -16.05 -14.84 0.97
C TRP A 18 -16.19 -15.88 -0.15
N LEU A 19 -17.37 -16.50 -0.26
CA LEU A 19 -17.70 -17.46 -1.32
C LEU A 19 -19.23 -17.58 -1.43
N LEU A 20 -19.86 -16.70 -2.21
CA LEU A 20 -21.14 -16.86 -2.93
C LEU A 20 -21.20 -15.71 -3.96
N GLY A 21 -21.38 -15.86 -5.26
CA GLY A 21 -21.56 -17.03 -6.11
C GLY A 21 -21.31 -16.65 -7.57
N SER A 22 -20.78 -17.59 -8.34
CA SER A 22 -20.75 -17.54 -9.80
C SER A 22 -22.01 -18.23 -10.34
N GLU A 23 -23.01 -17.47 -10.76
CA GLU A 23 -24.00 -18.02 -11.69
C GLU A 23 -23.46 -17.93 -13.12
N GLU A 24 -23.48 -19.07 -13.79
CA GLU A 24 -23.26 -19.19 -15.23
C GLU A 24 -24.30 -18.35 -15.99
N ILE A 25 -23.87 -17.24 -16.56
CA ILE A 25 -24.64 -16.55 -17.61
C ILE A 25 -24.21 -17.13 -18.95
N THR A 26 -25.06 -17.99 -19.52
CA THR A 26 -25.05 -18.33 -20.95
C THR A 26 -25.19 -17.05 -21.78
N LEU A 27 -24.13 -16.69 -22.50
CA LEU A 27 -24.11 -15.57 -23.44
C LEU A 27 -24.86 -15.92 -24.73
N GLY A 28 -26.05 -15.33 -24.91
CA GLY A 28 -26.64 -15.10 -26.23
C GLY A 28 -26.07 -13.81 -26.85
N PRO A 29 -26.01 -13.68 -28.20
CA PRO A 29 -25.38 -12.53 -28.83
C PRO A 29 -26.37 -11.37 -28.90
N SER A 30 -26.22 -10.38 -28.03
CA SER A 30 -26.84 -9.07 -28.22
C SER A 30 -25.80 -7.97 -28.00
N GLY A 31 -25.34 -7.42 -29.12
CA GLY A 31 -24.48 -6.25 -29.15
C GLY A 31 -25.18 -5.04 -28.57
N GLY A 32 -24.60 -4.48 -27.53
CA GLY A 32 -24.86 -3.15 -27.01
C GLY A 32 -23.55 -2.59 -26.44
N PRO A 33 -23.22 -1.31 -26.66
CA PRO A 33 -21.97 -0.74 -26.19
C PRO A 33 -22.01 -0.63 -24.66
N SER A 34 -21.35 -1.58 -23.99
CA SER A 34 -20.98 -1.45 -22.58
C SER A 34 -19.95 -0.34 -22.46
N THR A 35 -20.38 0.87 -22.10
CA THR A 35 -19.49 1.92 -21.58
C THR A 35 -19.04 1.49 -20.19
N ARG A 36 -17.96 0.71 -20.16
CA ARG A 36 -17.18 0.47 -18.96
C ARG A 36 -16.55 1.81 -18.58
N VAL A 37 -17.09 2.46 -17.55
CA VAL A 37 -16.45 3.63 -16.94
C VAL A 37 -15.25 3.08 -16.17
N GLU A 38 -14.09 3.03 -16.81
CA GLU A 38 -12.83 2.97 -16.10
C GLU A 38 -12.79 4.16 -15.15
N ALA A 39 -12.63 3.90 -13.85
CA ALA A 39 -12.39 4.94 -12.87
C ALA A 39 -11.07 5.63 -13.22
N SER A 40 -11.16 6.71 -14.00
CA SER A 40 -10.00 7.49 -14.43
C SER A 40 -9.42 8.19 -13.20
N SER A 41 -8.29 7.68 -12.72
CA SER A 41 -7.54 8.14 -11.55
C SER A 41 -6.76 9.43 -11.81
N HIS A 42 -7.44 10.42 -12.38
CA HIS A 42 -6.85 11.72 -12.69
C HIS A 42 -7.02 12.66 -11.50
N VAL A 43 -5.92 12.97 -10.81
CA VAL A 43 -5.81 14.20 -10.00
C VAL A 43 -6.05 15.40 -10.91
N VAL A 44 -7.24 15.96 -10.83
CA VAL A 44 -7.71 16.88 -11.84
C VAL A 44 -6.74 18.05 -12.02
N ASP A 45 -6.16 18.16 -13.22
CA ASP A 45 -5.54 19.41 -13.64
C ASP A 45 -6.69 20.37 -13.95
N LEU A 46 -7.07 21.16 -12.95
CA LEU A 46 -8.18 22.10 -13.03
C LEU A 46 -7.99 23.15 -14.13
N ARG A 47 -6.79 23.25 -14.73
CA ARG A 47 -6.54 24.09 -15.92
C ARG A 47 -7.20 23.53 -17.18
N HIS A 48 -7.54 22.24 -17.22
CA HIS A 48 -8.32 21.65 -18.31
C HIS A 48 -9.82 21.92 -18.10
N ASN A 49 -10.38 22.82 -18.93
CA ASN A 49 -11.78 23.24 -18.81
C ASN A 49 -12.77 22.06 -18.84
N GLU A 50 -12.53 21.02 -19.64
CA GLU A 50 -13.40 19.84 -19.72
C GLU A 50 -13.48 19.06 -18.39
N ILE A 51 -12.34 18.92 -17.69
CA ILE A 51 -12.32 18.26 -16.38
C ILE A 51 -13.00 19.15 -15.34
N ARG A 52 -12.75 20.47 -15.41
CA ARG A 52 -13.42 21.46 -14.55
C ARG A 52 -14.94 21.39 -14.67
N GLN A 53 -15.48 21.36 -15.90
CA GLN A 53 -16.92 21.23 -16.15
C GLN A 53 -17.46 19.87 -15.70
N THR A 54 -16.68 18.81 -15.77
CA THR A 54 -17.09 17.49 -15.28
C THR A 54 -17.20 17.46 -13.76
N LEU A 55 -16.20 17.96 -13.04
CA LEU A 55 -16.27 18.09 -11.59
C LEU A 55 -17.42 18.98 -11.14
N LEU A 56 -17.65 20.12 -11.78
CA LEU A 56 -18.80 20.98 -11.45
C LEU A 56 -20.14 20.25 -11.65
N ARG A 57 -20.28 19.45 -12.72
CA ARG A 57 -21.47 18.62 -12.95
C ARG A 57 -21.63 17.51 -11.90
N GLU A 58 -20.53 17.00 -11.37
CA GLU A 58 -20.51 16.00 -10.29
C GLU A 58 -20.68 16.61 -8.88
N GLY A 59 -20.90 17.93 -8.81
CA GLY A 59 -21.22 18.65 -7.57
C GLY A 59 -20.01 19.06 -6.74
N TYR A 60 -18.80 19.06 -7.30
CA TYR A 60 -17.62 19.57 -6.60
C TYR A 60 -17.65 21.10 -6.55
N ASP A 61 -17.38 21.65 -5.37
CA ASP A 61 -17.01 23.06 -5.21
C ASP A 61 -15.49 23.18 -5.38
N LEU A 62 -15.06 23.75 -6.50
CA LEU A 62 -13.66 23.79 -6.87
C LEU A 62 -12.84 24.79 -6.04
N ASP A 63 -13.51 25.63 -5.25
CA ASP A 63 -12.90 26.60 -4.35
C ASP A 63 -12.90 26.09 -2.89
N ASP A 64 -13.54 24.95 -2.61
CA ASP A 64 -13.53 24.27 -1.31
C ASP A 64 -12.74 22.96 -1.36
N PRO A 65 -11.57 22.85 -0.69
CA PRO A 65 -10.80 21.62 -0.65
C PRO A 65 -11.57 20.45 -0.01
N ALA A 66 -12.57 20.71 0.85
CA ALA A 66 -13.39 19.65 1.44
C ALA A 66 -14.28 18.94 0.43
N SER A 67 -14.66 19.60 -0.67
CA SER A 67 -15.49 19.00 -1.73
C SER A 67 -14.81 17.82 -2.43
N TYR A 68 -13.47 17.77 -2.37
CA TYR A 68 -12.64 16.72 -2.98
C TYR A 68 -12.47 15.47 -2.12
N VAL A 69 -12.99 15.48 -0.89
CA VAL A 69 -12.93 14.34 0.03
C VAL A 69 -14.31 13.71 0.13
N ARG A 70 -14.47 12.49 -0.40
CA ARG A 70 -15.73 11.74 -0.35
C ARG A 70 -15.61 10.54 0.56
N GLN A 71 -16.71 10.14 1.17
CA GLN A 71 -16.78 8.82 1.83
C GLN A 71 -17.23 7.79 0.79
N ARG A 72 -16.51 6.68 0.73
CA ARG A 72 -16.86 5.52 -0.08
C ARG A 72 -16.41 4.26 0.66
N ASP A 73 -17.31 3.30 0.83
CA ASP A 73 -17.00 1.97 1.38
C ASP A 73 -16.18 2.01 2.68
N GLY A 74 -16.47 2.98 3.57
CA GLY A 74 -15.74 3.10 4.84
C GLY A 74 -14.44 3.88 4.79
N SER A 75 -14.06 4.37 3.62
CA SER A 75 -12.83 5.11 3.37
C SER A 75 -13.11 6.57 3.02
N ARG A 76 -12.25 7.49 3.46
CA ARG A 76 -12.18 8.82 2.84
C ARG A 76 -11.33 8.71 1.59
N VAL A 77 -11.95 8.93 0.45
CA VAL A 77 -11.33 8.91 -0.87
C VAL A 77 -11.09 10.35 -1.33
N VAL A 78 -9.86 10.62 -1.78
CA VAL A 78 -9.49 11.92 -2.35
C VAL A 78 -9.52 11.87 -3.87
N GLY A 79 -10.32 12.73 -4.49
CA GLY A 79 -10.40 12.86 -5.96
C GLY A 79 -9.66 14.06 -6.55
N GLY A 80 -9.07 14.92 -5.72
CA GLY A 80 -8.64 16.26 -6.12
C GLY A 80 -7.19 16.61 -5.82
N PRO A 81 -6.75 17.83 -6.20
CA PRO A 81 -5.43 18.36 -5.90
C PRO A 81 -5.34 18.84 -4.44
N VAL A 82 -5.71 17.98 -3.48
CA VAL A 82 -5.74 18.32 -2.06
C VAL A 82 -4.73 17.49 -1.27
N ALA A 83 -4.15 18.13 -0.26
CA ALA A 83 -3.26 17.55 0.72
C ALA A 83 -4.01 17.37 2.05
N ALA A 84 -3.66 16.33 2.80
CA ALA A 84 -4.12 16.13 4.16
C ALA A 84 -3.25 16.92 5.13
N THR A 85 -3.86 17.80 5.92
CA THR A 85 -3.21 18.36 7.12
C THR A 85 -3.57 17.53 8.35
N GLU A 86 -3.05 17.92 9.50
CA GLU A 86 -3.43 17.37 10.79
C GLU A 86 -4.95 17.38 11.00
N HIS A 87 -5.44 16.37 11.72
CA HIS A 87 -6.87 16.11 11.92
C HIS A 87 -7.65 15.88 10.61
N GLY A 88 -6.96 15.57 9.51
CA GLY A 88 -7.58 15.21 8.23
C GLY A 88 -8.33 16.36 7.57
N ARG A 89 -7.92 17.61 7.83
CA ARG A 89 -8.44 18.79 7.13
C ARG A 89 -7.77 18.89 5.75
N PRO A 90 -8.55 18.89 4.65
CA PRO A 90 -8.00 19.02 3.31
C PRO A 90 -7.62 20.48 3.02
N VAL A 91 -6.53 20.66 2.28
CA VAL A 91 -6.07 21.96 1.74
C VAL A 91 -5.62 21.77 0.31
N PHE A 92 -5.62 22.81 -0.53
CA PHE A 92 -5.08 22.68 -1.89
C PHE A 92 -3.57 22.48 -1.88
N ILE A 93 -3.05 21.55 -2.69
CA ILE A 93 -1.61 21.28 -2.80
C ILE A 93 -0.84 22.57 -3.17
N GLU A 94 -1.39 23.39 -4.06
CA GLU A 94 -0.74 24.65 -4.47
C GLU A 94 -0.63 25.68 -3.35
N SER A 95 -1.42 25.56 -2.27
CA SER A 95 -1.29 26.43 -1.10
C SER A 95 -0.09 26.08 -0.23
N VAL A 96 0.44 24.86 -0.39
CA VAL A 96 1.51 24.31 0.46
C VAL A 96 2.83 24.18 -0.32
N MET A 97 2.75 23.76 -1.58
CA MET A 97 3.92 23.40 -2.38
C MET A 97 3.98 24.19 -3.68
N ALA A 98 5.15 24.77 -3.96
CA ALA A 98 5.46 25.43 -5.22
C ALA A 98 6.01 24.43 -6.24
N GLY A 99 5.53 24.53 -7.48
CA GLY A 99 6.06 23.73 -8.61
C GLY A 99 5.69 22.25 -8.56
N TYR A 100 4.67 21.87 -7.77
CA TYR A 100 4.20 20.50 -7.71
C TYR A 100 3.79 20.00 -9.09
N HIS A 101 4.23 18.80 -9.42
CA HIS A 101 3.76 18.02 -10.53
C HIS A 101 3.82 16.55 -10.13
N ARG A 102 2.99 15.74 -10.77
CA ARG A 102 2.98 14.31 -10.51
C ARG A 102 4.29 13.67 -10.96
N PRO A 103 4.70 12.56 -10.31
CA PRO A 103 5.79 11.75 -10.80
C PRO A 103 5.59 11.41 -12.28
N VAL A 104 6.58 11.78 -13.10
CA VAL A 104 6.58 11.41 -14.53
C VAL A 104 7.52 10.24 -14.76
N VAL A 105 7.29 9.52 -15.87
CA VAL A 105 8.03 8.29 -16.20
C VAL A 105 9.56 8.49 -16.20
N SER A 106 10.03 9.70 -16.47
CA SER A 106 11.46 10.06 -16.49
C SER A 106 12.08 10.34 -15.11
N GLU A 107 11.32 10.28 -14.02
CA GLU A 107 11.77 10.58 -12.65
C GLU A 107 12.14 9.31 -11.90
N ALA A 108 13.12 8.61 -12.45
CA ALA A 108 13.73 7.47 -11.78
C ALA A 108 14.64 7.93 -10.61
N PRO A 109 14.57 7.25 -9.44
CA PRO A 109 15.56 7.40 -8.38
C PRO A 109 16.99 7.18 -8.88
N GLY A 110 17.95 7.90 -8.31
CA GLY A 110 19.36 7.82 -8.71
C GLY A 110 20.20 6.88 -7.84
N LYS A 111 19.84 6.76 -6.56
CA LYS A 111 20.52 5.90 -5.60
C LYS A 111 19.47 5.22 -4.73
N VAL A 112 19.61 3.91 -4.56
CA VAL A 112 18.79 3.13 -3.64
C VAL A 112 19.71 2.54 -2.58
N THR A 113 19.27 2.60 -1.33
CA THR A 113 19.92 1.99 -0.18
C THR A 113 18.88 1.26 0.66
N GLU A 114 19.29 0.19 1.32
CA GLU A 114 18.43 -0.51 2.28
C GLU A 114 18.30 0.32 3.56
N ALA A 115 17.07 0.45 4.05
CA ALA A 115 16.75 0.97 5.36
C ALA A 115 17.08 -0.09 6.43
N ARG A 116 17.29 0.35 7.68
CA ARG A 116 17.57 -0.58 8.77
C ARG A 116 16.31 -1.34 9.17
N VAL A 117 16.32 -2.65 8.99
CA VAL A 117 15.26 -3.54 9.47
C VAL A 117 15.26 -3.59 11.01
N ILE A 118 14.07 -3.54 11.60
CA ILE A 118 13.86 -3.67 13.04
C ILE A 118 13.53 -5.12 13.39
N GLU A 119 14.50 -5.82 14.00
CA GLU A 119 14.31 -7.22 14.43
C GLU A 119 13.70 -7.32 15.83
N GLU A 120 13.96 -6.33 16.70
CA GLU A 120 13.52 -6.35 18.11
C GLU A 120 12.09 -5.81 18.31
N CYS A 121 11.32 -5.64 17.23
CA CYS A 121 9.96 -5.10 17.26
C CYS A 121 9.84 -3.73 17.94
N ARG A 122 10.96 -2.98 17.99
CA ARG A 122 11.06 -1.69 18.66
C ARG A 122 11.84 -0.69 17.83
N PHE A 123 11.21 0.44 17.51
CA PHE A 123 11.87 1.54 16.82
C PHE A 123 12.81 2.29 17.76
N THR A 124 13.80 2.98 17.17
CA THR A 124 14.57 3.97 17.92
C THR A 124 13.62 5.07 18.36
N ALA A 125 13.68 5.41 19.64
CA ALA A 125 12.85 6.49 20.17
C ALA A 125 13.11 7.79 19.41
N PRO A 126 12.08 8.60 19.14
CA PRO A 126 12.24 9.94 18.60
C PRO A 126 13.26 10.75 19.40
N ALA A 127 14.00 11.64 18.72
CA ALA A 127 14.94 12.52 19.40
C ALA A 127 14.23 13.35 20.49
N ALA A 128 14.94 13.67 21.57
CA ALA A 128 14.35 14.44 22.67
C ALA A 128 13.83 15.80 22.18
N GLY A 129 12.56 16.10 22.49
CA GLY A 129 11.88 17.32 22.03
C GLY A 129 11.41 17.26 20.57
N ALA A 130 11.66 16.17 19.84
CA ALA A 130 11.13 15.99 18.51
C ALA A 130 9.62 15.74 18.55
N ARG A 131 8.93 16.33 17.59
CA ARG A 131 7.53 16.10 17.32
C ARG A 131 7.35 14.81 16.53
N VAL A 132 6.47 13.92 16.98
CA VAL A 132 6.09 12.74 16.19
C VAL A 132 4.96 13.11 15.23
N ALA A 133 5.15 12.80 13.95
CA ALA A 133 4.12 12.97 12.92
C ALA A 133 3.78 11.62 12.30
N ASN A 134 2.56 11.16 12.56
CA ASN A 134 2.05 9.89 12.08
C ASN A 134 1.32 10.08 10.74
N VAL A 135 1.98 9.76 9.63
CA VAL A 135 1.42 9.89 8.29
C VAL A 135 0.94 8.52 7.78
N PHE A 136 -0.26 8.46 7.23
CA PHE A 136 -0.83 7.24 6.67
C PHE A 136 -1.26 7.40 5.22
N SER A 137 -1.03 6.37 4.41
CA SER A 137 -1.50 6.29 3.03
C SER A 137 -1.69 4.83 2.64
N ASN A 138 -2.83 4.47 2.04
CA ASN A 138 -3.05 3.15 1.44
C ASN A 138 -2.62 3.12 -0.04
N ALA A 139 -1.57 3.88 -0.36
CA ALA A 139 -1.11 4.20 -1.70
C ALA A 139 -1.88 5.32 -2.41
N SER A 140 -1.13 6.14 -3.15
CA SER A 140 -1.70 7.15 -4.04
C SER A 140 -2.05 6.55 -5.40
N LEU A 141 -2.74 7.35 -6.21
CA LEU A 141 -3.03 7.03 -7.60
C LEU A 141 -1.80 7.18 -8.53
N HIS A 142 -0.63 7.55 -8.00
CA HIS A 142 0.54 7.92 -8.80
C HIS A 142 1.62 6.86 -8.74
N GLY A 143 1.78 6.11 -9.83
CA GLY A 143 2.88 5.17 -9.98
C GLY A 143 4.20 5.86 -10.33
N ALA A 144 5.29 5.48 -9.64
CA ALA A 144 6.64 5.84 -10.04
C ALA A 144 7.20 4.86 -11.08
N SER A 145 8.20 5.28 -11.84
CA SER A 145 9.07 4.39 -12.63
C SER A 145 10.07 3.65 -11.72
N PHE A 146 9.60 3.07 -10.63
CA PHE A 146 10.39 2.40 -9.60
C PHE A 146 9.66 1.13 -9.16
N TYR A 147 10.37 0.01 -9.15
CA TYR A 147 9.82 -1.32 -8.95
C TYR A 147 10.72 -2.10 -8.00
N ALA A 148 10.11 -2.89 -7.12
CA ALA A 148 10.83 -3.84 -6.29
C ALA A 148 9.97 -5.06 -5.97
N PHE A 149 10.58 -6.22 -5.76
CA PHE A 149 9.90 -7.43 -5.32
C PHE A 149 10.88 -8.50 -4.86
N ASP A 150 10.35 -9.48 -4.13
CA ASP A 150 11.04 -10.72 -3.81
C ASP A 150 10.69 -11.80 -4.83
N MET A 151 11.61 -12.73 -5.10
CA MET A 151 11.42 -13.75 -6.13
C MET A 151 10.18 -14.63 -5.95
N PRO A 152 9.74 -15.00 -4.73
CA PRO A 152 8.48 -15.73 -4.55
C PRO A 152 7.26 -14.99 -5.08
N GLU A 153 7.29 -13.66 -5.18
CA GLU A 153 6.18 -12.89 -5.75
C GLU A 153 6.03 -13.08 -7.26
N LEU A 154 7.06 -13.62 -7.93
CA LEU A 154 6.98 -14.02 -9.33
C LEU A 154 6.36 -15.40 -9.53
N ASP A 155 6.14 -16.20 -8.48
CA ASP A 155 5.60 -17.55 -8.61
C ASP A 155 4.25 -17.59 -9.35
N PRO A 156 3.27 -16.70 -9.08
CA PRO A 156 2.00 -16.69 -9.82
C PRO A 156 2.17 -16.36 -11.31
N LEU A 157 3.16 -15.52 -11.67
CA LEU A 157 3.48 -15.18 -13.05
C LEU A 157 4.19 -16.33 -13.76
N ALA A 158 5.14 -16.97 -13.08
CA ALA A 158 5.86 -18.13 -13.56
C ALA A 158 4.91 -19.31 -13.84
N LEU A 159 3.96 -19.57 -12.94
CA LEU A 159 2.95 -20.61 -13.14
C LEU A 159 2.06 -20.35 -14.36
N ARG A 160 1.55 -19.12 -14.53
CA ARG A 160 0.76 -18.75 -15.72
C ARG A 160 1.53 -18.93 -17.02
N TYR A 161 2.83 -18.64 -17.01
CA TYR A 161 3.70 -18.88 -18.16
C TYR A 161 3.75 -20.38 -18.50
N LEU A 162 3.93 -21.25 -17.49
CA LEU A 162 3.96 -22.71 -17.67
C LEU A 162 2.60 -23.27 -18.14
N GLU A 163 1.49 -22.76 -17.61
CA GLU A 163 0.13 -23.12 -18.06
C GLU A 163 -0.06 -22.79 -19.55
N THR A 164 0.36 -21.58 -19.96
CA THR A 164 0.27 -21.14 -21.36
C THR A 164 1.09 -22.02 -22.30
N GLN A 165 2.30 -22.45 -21.88
CA GLN A 165 3.12 -23.37 -22.67
C GLN A 165 2.44 -24.74 -22.83
N SER A 166 1.83 -25.26 -21.75
CA SER A 166 1.11 -26.53 -21.80
C SER A 166 -0.10 -26.49 -22.74
N GLU A 167 -0.83 -25.38 -22.80
CA GLU A 167 -1.98 -25.21 -23.71
C GLU A 167 -1.56 -25.16 -25.18
N GLN A 168 -0.33 -24.73 -25.47
CA GLN A 168 0.22 -24.64 -26.82
C GLN A 168 0.78 -25.98 -27.35
N GLY A 169 0.59 -27.08 -26.60
CA GLY A 169 1.00 -28.42 -27.01
C GLY A 169 2.46 -28.75 -26.76
N GLU A 170 3.20 -27.88 -26.08
CA GLU A 170 4.49 -28.25 -25.50
C GLU A 170 4.21 -29.16 -24.30
N THR A 171 4.66 -30.42 -24.35
CA THR A 171 4.34 -31.39 -23.29
C THR A 171 5.04 -30.97 -22.00
N PRO A 172 4.31 -30.58 -20.92
CA PRO A 172 4.96 -30.20 -19.68
C PRO A 172 5.68 -31.42 -19.08
N PRO A 173 6.91 -31.28 -18.52
CA PRO A 173 7.59 -32.37 -17.84
C PRO A 173 6.71 -33.05 -16.78
N SER A 174 6.73 -34.38 -16.81
CA SER A 174 6.02 -35.27 -15.88
C SER A 174 6.32 -34.88 -14.42
N GLY A 175 5.33 -34.36 -13.70
CA GLY A 175 5.46 -33.91 -12.30
C GLY A 175 4.98 -32.48 -12.05
N MET A 176 4.91 -31.64 -13.10
CA MET A 176 4.49 -30.23 -12.97
C MET A 176 3.06 -30.07 -12.46
N LEU A 177 2.12 -30.94 -12.86
CA LEU A 177 0.73 -30.90 -12.38
C LEU A 177 0.62 -31.00 -10.85
N SER A 178 1.52 -31.76 -10.21
CA SER A 178 1.52 -31.93 -8.74
C SER A 178 2.09 -30.70 -7.99
N ILE A 179 2.94 -29.92 -8.66
CA ILE A 179 3.57 -28.73 -8.08
C ILE A 179 2.76 -27.48 -8.39
N ALA A 180 2.18 -27.39 -9.59
CA ALA A 180 1.14 -26.41 -9.88
C ALA A 180 -0.02 -26.55 -8.89
N ALA A 181 -0.45 -27.78 -8.54
CA ALA A 181 -1.47 -27.98 -7.51
C ALA A 181 -1.01 -27.52 -6.11
N LYS A 182 0.21 -27.85 -5.67
CA LYS A 182 0.74 -27.43 -4.36
C LYS A 182 1.02 -25.93 -4.25
N ILE A 183 1.47 -25.30 -5.34
CA ILE A 183 1.68 -23.85 -5.38
C ILE A 183 0.35 -23.14 -5.54
N ALA A 184 -0.62 -23.69 -6.28
CA ALA A 184 -1.99 -23.15 -6.32
C ALA A 184 -2.65 -23.21 -4.94
N GLU A 185 -2.47 -24.30 -4.18
CA GLU A 185 -2.92 -24.41 -2.78
C GLU A 185 -2.29 -23.30 -1.92
N LYS A 186 -0.99 -23.04 -2.06
CA LYS A 186 -0.27 -21.96 -1.36
C LYS A 186 -0.62 -20.55 -1.87
N ALA A 187 -0.92 -20.39 -3.14
CA ALA A 187 -1.39 -19.16 -3.76
C ALA A 187 -2.84 -18.84 -3.34
N THR A 188 -3.61 -19.87 -2.98
CA THR A 188 -4.94 -19.74 -2.38
C THR A 188 -4.86 -19.26 -0.93
N GLU A 189 -3.76 -19.51 -0.21
CA GLU A 189 -3.46 -18.83 1.06
C GLU A 189 -3.01 -17.36 0.85
N MET A 190 -2.38 -17.05 -0.29
CA MET A 190 -2.08 -15.68 -0.76
C MET A 190 -3.30 -14.99 -1.44
N GLN A 191 -4.52 -15.27 -0.96
CA GLN A 191 -5.77 -14.65 -1.39
C GLN A 191 -5.82 -13.15 -1.03
N SER A 192 -5.06 -12.34 -1.76
CA SER A 192 -5.20 -10.88 -1.81
C SER A 192 -4.39 -10.21 -2.93
N LEU A 193 -3.56 -10.92 -3.68
CA LEU A 193 -2.72 -10.31 -4.71
C LEU A 193 -3.55 -9.91 -5.94
N PRO A 194 -3.82 -8.61 -6.17
CA PRO A 194 -4.59 -8.16 -7.32
C PRO A 194 -3.81 -8.51 -8.59
N SER A 195 -4.50 -9.11 -9.57
CA SER A 195 -4.07 -9.30 -10.96
C SER A 195 -2.56 -9.07 -11.22
N LEU A 196 -1.72 -9.99 -10.74
CA LEU A 196 -0.27 -9.98 -10.99
C LEU A 196 0.10 -10.12 -12.48
N THR A 197 -0.86 -10.03 -13.39
CA THR A 197 -0.68 -10.12 -14.85
C THR A 197 0.14 -8.97 -15.45
N LYS A 198 0.57 -7.98 -14.66
CA LYS A 198 1.34 -6.81 -15.13
C LYS A 198 2.35 -6.34 -14.08
N SER A 199 3.43 -5.70 -14.53
CA SER A 199 4.45 -5.06 -13.66
C SER A 199 3.89 -4.04 -12.67
N GLY A 200 2.65 -3.57 -12.88
CA GLY A 200 1.95 -2.65 -11.98
C GLY A 200 1.83 -3.15 -10.53
N GLY A 201 1.80 -4.47 -10.28
CA GLY A 201 1.80 -5.03 -8.93
C GLY A 201 3.11 -4.78 -8.16
N PHE A 202 4.21 -4.59 -8.89
CA PHE A 202 5.55 -4.34 -8.33
C PHE A 202 5.91 -2.85 -8.32
N GLN A 203 5.04 -2.01 -8.88
CA GLN A 203 5.27 -0.58 -9.02
C GLN A 203 5.00 0.15 -7.71
N TYR A 204 5.91 1.04 -7.31
CA TYR A 204 5.67 1.93 -6.19
C TYR A 204 4.63 2.99 -6.51
N LYS A 205 3.78 3.30 -5.53
CA LYS A 205 2.90 4.47 -5.54
C LYS A 205 3.49 5.58 -4.68
N VAL A 206 3.49 6.80 -5.19
CA VAL A 206 4.19 7.92 -4.56
C VAL A 206 3.24 8.73 -3.69
N THR A 207 3.58 8.92 -2.42
CA THR A 207 2.89 9.87 -1.55
C THR A 207 3.86 10.98 -1.16
N GLU A 208 3.48 12.23 -1.41
CA GLU A 208 4.28 13.39 -1.03
C GLU A 208 4.12 13.68 0.48
N VAL A 209 5.22 13.97 1.16
CA VAL A 209 5.19 14.39 2.57
C VAL A 209 5.90 15.73 2.68
N VAL A 210 5.15 16.75 3.07
CA VAL A 210 5.63 18.11 3.19
C VAL A 210 5.81 18.45 4.65
N VAL A 211 7.04 18.73 5.07
CA VAL A 211 7.37 19.11 6.43
C VAL A 211 7.57 20.61 6.48
N THR A 212 6.62 21.31 7.10
CA THR A 212 6.62 22.76 7.31
C THR A 212 6.87 23.14 8.77
N GLU A 213 6.92 22.17 9.67
CA GLU A 213 7.33 22.35 11.06
C GLU A 213 8.80 22.80 11.15
N THR A 214 9.04 23.93 11.80
CA THR A 214 10.37 24.54 11.96
C THR A 214 10.70 24.87 13.42
N GLU A 215 9.73 24.78 14.34
CA GLU A 215 9.96 25.09 15.75
C GLU A 215 10.70 23.96 16.47
N MET A 216 10.55 22.73 15.96
CA MET A 216 11.20 21.54 16.50
C MET A 216 11.43 20.48 15.44
N PRO A 217 12.42 19.58 15.64
CA PRO A 217 12.62 18.46 14.73
C PRO A 217 11.40 17.54 14.67
N VAL A 218 11.14 16.97 13.50
CA VAL A 218 10.05 16.01 13.29
C VAL A 218 10.59 14.60 13.19
N HIS A 219 10.00 13.65 13.92
CA HIS A 219 10.15 12.22 13.68
C HIS A 219 8.95 11.74 12.85
N LEU A 220 9.21 11.29 11.63
CA LEU A 220 8.17 10.85 10.71
C LEU A 220 7.88 9.37 10.92
N VAL A 221 6.63 9.03 11.23
CA VAL A 221 6.14 7.65 11.19
C VAL A 221 5.27 7.50 9.95
N LEU A 222 5.76 6.78 8.95
CA LEU A 222 5.17 6.69 7.62
C LEU A 222 4.50 5.31 7.46
N GLN A 223 3.20 5.27 7.68
CA GLN A 223 2.37 4.07 7.66
C GLN A 223 1.80 3.78 6.28
N ALA A 224 2.21 2.68 5.66
CA ALA A 224 1.67 2.22 4.38
C ALA A 224 0.54 1.22 4.59
N GLY A 225 -0.70 1.50 4.19
CA GLY A 225 -1.84 0.60 4.39
C GLY A 225 -1.66 -0.75 3.72
N ALA A 226 -1.44 -0.75 2.40
CA ALA A 226 -1.22 -1.93 1.58
C ALA A 226 -0.33 -1.57 0.38
N GLY A 227 0.30 -2.59 -0.18
CA GLY A 227 1.15 -2.45 -1.36
C GLY A 227 2.43 -1.65 -1.08
N ARG A 228 3.03 -1.15 -2.16
CA ARG A 228 4.33 -0.49 -2.17
C ARG A 228 4.16 1.02 -2.19
N VAL A 229 4.46 1.69 -1.08
CA VAL A 229 4.40 3.15 -0.98
C VAL A 229 5.81 3.72 -0.95
N LEU A 230 6.06 4.69 -1.85
CA LEU A 230 7.26 5.52 -1.87
C LEU A 230 6.90 6.91 -1.34
N TRP A 231 7.36 7.22 -0.14
CA TRP A 231 7.17 8.53 0.47
C TRP A 231 8.21 9.51 -0.06
N ASN A 232 7.81 10.60 -0.70
CA ASN A 232 8.75 11.60 -1.20
C ASN A 232 8.74 12.82 -0.29
N LEU A 233 9.87 13.07 0.40
CA LEU A 233 9.96 14.13 1.42
C LEU A 233 10.30 15.48 0.81
N HIS A 234 9.62 16.53 1.29
CA HIS A 234 9.87 17.92 0.96
C HIS A 234 9.92 18.73 2.24
N LEU A 235 11.02 19.45 2.46
CA LEU A 235 11.23 20.20 3.70
C LEU A 235 11.15 21.70 3.39
N ALA A 236 10.39 22.43 4.21
CA ALA A 236 10.48 23.89 4.25
C ALA A 236 11.88 24.34 4.68
N GLU A 237 12.23 25.60 4.39
CA GLU A 237 13.46 26.18 4.91
C GLU A 237 13.45 26.17 6.45
N GLY A 238 14.52 25.64 7.05
CA GLY A 238 14.64 25.49 8.50
C GLY A 238 13.92 24.28 9.10
N ALA A 239 13.16 23.50 8.32
CA ALA A 239 12.54 22.28 8.83
C ALA A 239 13.59 21.20 9.06
N GLU A 240 13.51 20.51 10.20
CA GLU A 240 14.43 19.44 10.57
C GLU A 240 13.67 18.12 10.73
N VAL A 241 14.22 17.04 10.18
CA VAL A 241 13.74 15.67 10.41
C VAL A 241 14.76 14.96 11.30
N SER A 242 14.31 14.39 12.40
CA SER A 242 15.15 13.67 13.36
C SER A 242 15.26 12.17 13.07
N GLY A 243 14.25 11.59 12.43
CA GLY A 243 14.18 10.16 12.09
C GLY A 243 12.98 9.84 11.20
N VAL A 244 13.06 8.69 10.52
CA VAL A 244 11.96 8.15 9.71
C VAL A 244 11.73 6.68 10.10
N SER A 245 10.50 6.35 10.47
CA SER A 245 10.03 4.99 10.72
C SER A 245 9.04 4.59 9.62
N LEU A 246 9.44 3.68 8.74
CA LEU A 246 8.58 3.06 7.73
C LEU A 246 7.82 1.90 8.37
N LEU A 247 6.49 1.93 8.29
CA LEU A 247 5.64 1.02 9.06
C LEU A 247 4.54 0.38 8.21
N GLY A 248 4.54 -0.94 8.16
CA GLY A 248 3.61 -1.74 7.37
C GLY A 248 3.78 -1.59 5.87
N GLY A 249 2.79 -2.10 5.13
CA GLY A 249 2.82 -2.21 3.68
C GLY A 249 3.82 -3.28 3.23
N HIS A 250 4.00 -3.38 1.92
CA HIS A 250 4.94 -4.31 1.32
C HIS A 250 6.10 -3.54 0.71
N LEU A 251 7.32 -3.81 1.18
CA LEU A 251 8.54 -3.12 0.77
C LEU A 251 8.42 -1.58 0.79
N PRO A 252 8.07 -0.93 1.92
CA PRO A 252 7.93 0.52 1.95
C PRO A 252 9.27 1.23 1.67
N ALA A 253 9.19 2.43 1.09
CA ALA A 253 10.36 3.22 0.72
C ALA A 253 10.16 4.73 0.98
N VAL A 254 11.25 5.46 1.14
CA VAL A 254 11.25 6.92 1.29
C VAL A 254 12.36 7.56 0.45
N ALA A 255 12.04 8.63 -0.26
CA ALA A 255 12.93 9.42 -1.09
C ALA A 255 13.27 10.77 -0.44
N ASN A 256 14.40 11.35 -0.85
CA ASN A 256 14.82 12.71 -0.47
C ASN A 256 14.99 12.93 1.05
N VAL A 257 15.30 11.86 1.77
CA VAL A 257 15.67 11.92 3.19
C VAL A 257 17.02 12.63 3.36
N PRO A 258 17.16 13.59 4.30
CA PRO A 258 18.45 14.19 4.59
C PRO A 258 19.50 13.14 5.01
N LYS A 259 20.74 13.26 4.51
CA LYS A 259 21.78 12.19 4.58
C LYS A 259 22.09 11.60 5.97
N ARG A 260 21.79 12.32 7.06
CA ARG A 260 22.10 11.91 8.44
C ARG A 260 20.88 11.41 9.21
N VAL A 261 19.71 11.45 8.60
CA VAL A 261 18.46 11.03 9.24
C VAL A 261 18.37 9.50 9.14
N PRO A 262 18.24 8.79 10.27
CA PRO A 262 18.09 7.35 10.26
C PRO A 262 16.72 6.98 9.65
N VAL A 263 16.73 5.92 8.84
CA VAL A 263 15.52 5.30 8.30
C VAL A 263 15.46 3.88 8.82
N GLU A 264 14.41 3.60 9.60
CA GLU A 264 14.10 2.28 10.14
C GLU A 264 12.85 1.72 9.46
N VAL A 265 12.77 0.41 9.29
CA VAL A 265 11.62 -0.24 8.65
C VAL A 265 11.13 -1.45 9.43
N LEU A 266 9.80 -1.53 9.53
CA LEU A 266 9.05 -2.71 9.95
C LEU A 266 7.84 -2.83 9.01
N ASP A 267 7.98 -3.61 7.94
CA ASP A 267 6.93 -3.83 6.95
C ASP A 267 5.85 -4.81 7.46
N ASP A 268 4.89 -5.20 6.62
CA ASP A 268 3.81 -6.11 7.06
C ASP A 268 4.32 -7.49 7.50
N ALA A 269 5.37 -8.02 6.85
CA ALA A 269 5.99 -9.28 7.26
C ALA A 269 6.69 -9.14 8.62
N GLY A 270 7.41 -8.04 8.83
CA GLY A 270 8.03 -7.71 10.12
C GLY A 270 7.01 -7.50 11.24
N LEU A 271 5.92 -6.78 10.97
CA LEU A 271 4.82 -6.61 11.92
C LEU A 271 4.19 -7.94 12.30
N ALA A 272 3.93 -8.82 11.33
CA ALA A 272 3.42 -10.15 11.57
C ALA A 272 4.38 -11.00 12.43
N ALA A 273 5.68 -10.94 12.15
CA ALA A 273 6.71 -11.61 12.97
C ALA A 273 6.74 -11.08 14.41
N CYS A 274 6.39 -9.81 14.60
CA CYS A 274 6.24 -9.18 15.91
C CYS A 274 4.90 -9.48 16.61
N GLY A 275 4.00 -10.23 15.97
CA GLY A 275 2.65 -10.48 16.49
C GLY A 275 1.78 -9.22 16.55
N VAL A 276 2.07 -8.23 15.70
CA VAL A 276 1.35 -6.96 15.63
C VAL A 276 0.50 -6.94 14.36
N THR A 277 -0.79 -6.68 14.52
CA THR A 277 -1.71 -6.51 13.40
C THR A 277 -2.27 -5.10 13.43
N ARG A 278 -2.20 -4.42 12.28
CA ARG A 278 -2.76 -3.09 12.13
C ARG A 278 -4.25 -3.21 11.89
N VAL A 279 -5.03 -2.61 12.79
CA VAL A 279 -6.50 -2.61 12.69
C VAL A 279 -7.02 -1.22 13.01
N ARG A 280 -7.96 -0.74 12.19
CA ARG A 280 -8.77 0.45 12.49
C ARG A 280 -10.18 0.03 12.89
N LEU A 281 -10.82 0.88 13.69
CA LEU A 281 -12.25 0.77 13.90
C LEU A 281 -13.01 1.04 12.60
N PRO A 282 -14.15 0.37 12.38
CA PRO A 282 -14.95 0.63 11.21
C PRO A 282 -15.69 1.97 11.31
N LEU A 283 -15.77 2.68 10.19
CA LEU A 283 -16.58 3.88 9.97
C LEU A 283 -17.98 3.46 9.53
N ALA A 284 -18.98 4.32 9.75
CA ALA A 284 -20.38 4.01 9.43
C ALA A 284 -20.62 3.60 7.96
N SER A 285 -19.75 4.03 7.05
CA SER A 285 -19.80 3.67 5.63
C SER A 285 -19.10 2.35 5.29
N ASP A 286 -18.49 1.63 6.24
CA ASP A 286 -17.80 0.37 5.98
C ASP A 286 -18.76 -0.73 5.50
N PRO A 287 -18.30 -1.64 4.62
CA PRO A 287 -19.13 -2.71 4.06
C PRO A 287 -19.79 -3.62 5.10
N ILE A 288 -19.24 -3.71 6.32
CA ILE A 288 -19.84 -4.50 7.41
C ILE A 288 -21.25 -4.01 7.76
N PHE A 289 -21.51 -2.69 7.69
CA PHE A 289 -22.82 -2.14 7.99
C PHE A 289 -23.80 -2.41 6.85
N ALA A 290 -23.37 -2.24 5.60
CA ALA A 290 -24.17 -2.62 4.43
C ALA A 290 -24.51 -4.12 4.44
N ALA A 291 -23.56 -4.99 4.78
CA ALA A 291 -23.79 -6.43 4.87
C ALA A 291 -24.82 -6.81 5.95
N VAL A 292 -24.89 -6.04 7.05
CA VAL A 292 -25.94 -6.21 8.07
C VAL A 292 -27.29 -5.75 7.53
N ASP A 293 -27.35 -4.58 6.89
CA ASP A 293 -28.57 -4.00 6.34
C ASP A 293 -29.18 -4.88 5.23
N GLU A 294 -28.34 -5.51 4.40
CA GLU A 294 -28.70 -6.44 3.34
C GLU A 294 -29.03 -7.85 3.85
N GLY A 295 -28.84 -8.12 5.15
CA GLY A 295 -29.07 -9.43 5.76
C GLY A 295 -28.03 -10.49 5.40
N ALA A 296 -26.94 -10.12 4.71
CA ALA A 296 -25.80 -10.99 4.43
C ALA A 296 -25.01 -11.36 5.71
N LEU A 297 -25.09 -10.51 6.73
CA LEU A 297 -24.47 -10.72 8.04
C LEU A 297 -25.51 -10.57 9.17
N THR A 298 -25.65 -11.59 10.02
CA THR A 298 -26.52 -11.49 11.20
C THR A 298 -25.98 -10.46 12.19
N LEU A 299 -26.86 -9.76 12.89
CA LEU A 299 -26.49 -8.75 13.90
C LEU A 299 -25.56 -9.29 14.99
N ASP A 300 -25.76 -10.52 15.46
CA ASP A 300 -24.92 -11.11 16.50
C ASP A 300 -23.50 -11.41 15.99
N ARG A 301 -23.36 -11.92 14.77
CA ARG A 301 -22.05 -12.09 14.12
C ARG A 301 -21.35 -10.76 13.87
N ALA A 302 -22.10 -9.74 13.45
CA ALA A 302 -21.56 -8.39 13.27
C ALA A 302 -21.05 -7.81 14.59
N ARG A 303 -21.82 -7.92 15.68
CA ARG A 303 -21.41 -7.47 17.02
C ARG A 303 -20.15 -8.19 17.51
N ALA A 304 -20.09 -9.51 17.34
CA ALA A 304 -18.91 -10.28 17.72
C ALA A 304 -17.67 -9.84 16.93
N GLY A 305 -17.80 -9.63 15.61
CA GLY A 305 -16.73 -9.12 14.76
C GLY A 305 -16.29 -7.69 15.14
N LEU A 306 -17.23 -6.80 15.44
CA LEU A 306 -16.92 -5.44 15.87
C LEU A 306 -16.18 -5.40 17.21
N GLU A 307 -16.53 -6.27 18.15
CA GLU A 307 -15.84 -6.38 19.43
C GLU A 307 -14.42 -6.90 19.28
N ASP A 308 -14.21 -7.92 18.42
CA ASP A 308 -12.89 -8.43 18.07
C ASP A 308 -12.03 -7.33 17.39
N MET A 309 -12.57 -6.63 16.39
CA MET A 309 -11.90 -5.49 15.74
C MET A 309 -11.54 -4.39 16.74
N ARG A 310 -12.41 -4.11 17.73
CA ARG A 310 -12.14 -3.13 18.78
C ARG A 310 -10.97 -3.54 19.65
N GLN A 311 -10.89 -4.81 20.04
CA GLN A 311 -9.77 -5.33 20.83
C GLN A 311 -8.46 -5.27 20.04
N GLN A 312 -8.48 -5.63 18.75
CA GLN A 312 -7.30 -5.55 17.88
C GLN A 312 -6.87 -4.10 17.62
N ALA A 313 -7.81 -3.18 17.41
CA ALA A 313 -7.51 -1.75 17.27
C ALA A 313 -6.90 -1.16 18.54
N GLU A 314 -7.39 -1.55 19.73
CA GLU A 314 -6.76 -1.15 21.00
C GLU A 314 -5.38 -1.77 21.19
N ALA A 315 -5.17 -3.03 20.80
CA ALA A 315 -3.85 -3.65 20.83
C ALA A 315 -2.84 -2.93 19.90
N TRP A 316 -3.29 -2.58 18.68
CA TRP A 316 -2.51 -1.77 17.75
C TRP A 316 -2.16 -0.40 18.33
N ASN A 317 -3.15 0.32 18.85
CA ASN A 317 -2.94 1.64 19.44
C ASN A 317 -2.02 1.59 20.67
N GLY A 318 -2.18 0.59 21.53
CA GLY A 318 -1.33 0.40 22.71
C GLY A 318 0.12 0.06 22.34
N TRP A 319 0.32 -0.79 21.32
CA TRP A 319 1.66 -1.04 20.78
C TRP A 319 2.27 0.23 20.18
N PHE A 320 1.53 0.94 19.32
CA PHE A 320 1.99 2.16 18.65
C PHE A 320 2.32 3.27 19.65
N GLU A 321 1.49 3.44 20.68
CA GLU A 321 1.74 4.37 21.79
C GLU A 321 2.98 3.98 22.58
N GLY A 322 3.22 2.68 22.81
CA GLY A 322 4.45 2.19 23.43
C GLY A 322 5.73 2.49 22.61
N GLN A 323 5.61 2.62 21.28
CA GLN A 323 6.73 2.97 20.40
C GLN A 323 6.97 4.48 20.32
N PHE A 324 5.90 5.26 20.14
CA PHE A 324 5.99 6.66 19.71
C PHE A 324 5.36 7.66 20.69
N GLY A 325 4.75 7.21 21.78
CA GLY A 325 4.13 8.06 22.80
C GLY A 325 2.82 8.73 22.39
N LEU A 326 2.21 8.30 21.29
CA LEU A 326 0.93 8.80 20.78
C LEU A 326 0.08 7.61 20.33
N ARG A 327 -1.26 7.73 20.37
CA ARG A 327 -2.14 6.73 19.76
C ARG A 327 -2.22 6.90 18.25
N SER A 328 -2.24 5.79 17.49
CA SER A 328 -2.28 5.84 16.03
C SER A 328 -3.59 6.41 15.49
N ASP A 329 -4.72 6.09 16.12
CA ASP A 329 -6.06 6.53 15.70
C ASP A 329 -6.33 8.03 15.88
N GLN A 330 -5.61 8.68 16.80
CA GLN A 330 -5.79 10.11 17.13
C GLN A 330 -4.76 11.02 16.47
N SER A 331 -3.63 10.48 16.00
CA SER A 331 -2.48 11.24 15.50
C SER A 331 -2.32 11.23 13.98
N ARG A 332 -3.18 10.48 13.27
CA ARG A 332 -3.03 10.19 11.84
C ARG A 332 -3.22 11.43 10.95
N ILE A 333 -2.24 11.67 10.08
CA ILE A 333 -2.26 12.63 8.97
C ILE A 333 -2.40 11.82 7.68
N GLY A 334 -3.39 12.15 6.84
CA GLY A 334 -3.65 11.41 5.60
C GLY A 334 -5.09 10.96 5.47
N PHE A 335 -5.41 10.39 4.32
CA PHE A 335 -6.70 9.76 4.03
C PHE A 335 -6.50 8.29 3.72
N GLU A 336 -7.57 7.51 3.85
CA GLU A 336 -7.54 6.07 3.56
C GLU A 336 -7.14 5.82 2.12
N GLU A 337 -7.67 6.58 1.16
CA GLU A 337 -7.47 6.27 -0.26
C GLU A 337 -7.12 7.51 -1.07
N ALA A 338 -6.21 7.31 -2.03
CA ALA A 338 -5.85 8.29 -3.06
C ALA A 338 -5.30 9.62 -2.53
N ALA A 339 -4.93 9.71 -1.25
CA ALA A 339 -4.20 10.85 -0.71
C ALA A 339 -2.87 11.00 -1.45
N ILE A 340 -2.66 12.16 -2.06
CA ILE A 340 -1.45 12.45 -2.84
C ILE A 340 -0.37 13.01 -1.93
N MET A 341 -0.78 13.80 -0.93
CA MET A 341 0.11 14.61 -0.13
C MET A 341 -0.35 14.68 1.33
N ALA A 342 0.60 14.59 2.25
CA ALA A 342 0.43 14.89 3.66
C ALA A 342 1.28 16.11 4.05
N VAL A 343 0.74 16.97 4.91
CA VAL A 343 1.42 18.17 5.41
C VAL A 343 1.61 18.03 6.91
N VAL A 344 2.86 18.20 7.34
CA VAL A 344 3.31 18.06 8.73
C VAL A 344 3.80 19.42 9.22
N GLY A 345 3.02 20.07 10.09
CA GLY A 345 3.28 21.43 10.55
C GLY A 345 2.28 22.47 10.03
N PRO A 346 2.52 23.76 10.32
CA PRO A 346 1.64 24.85 9.91
C PRO A 346 1.62 25.06 8.39
N LEU A 347 0.55 25.66 7.88
CA LEU A 347 0.51 26.02 6.46
C LEU A 347 1.41 27.23 6.18
N PRO A 348 2.08 27.29 5.02
CA PRO A 348 2.80 28.49 4.61
C PRO A 348 1.87 29.71 4.56
N GLU A 349 2.26 30.81 5.20
CA GLU A 349 1.45 32.03 5.26
C GLU A 349 1.50 32.84 3.95
N THR A 350 2.56 32.67 3.16
CA THR A 350 2.75 33.38 1.88
C THR A 350 3.13 32.42 0.75
N PRO A 351 2.92 32.81 -0.52
CA PRO A 351 3.37 32.02 -1.67
C PRO A 351 4.86 31.72 -1.70
N GLU A 352 5.69 32.64 -1.19
CA GLU A 352 7.15 32.51 -1.15
C GLU A 352 7.60 31.53 -0.07
N ALA A 353 6.80 31.33 0.98
CA ALA A 353 7.05 30.37 2.05
C ALA A 353 6.64 28.93 1.67
N ARG A 354 6.04 28.72 0.49
CA ARG A 354 5.64 27.39 0.02
C ARG A 354 6.86 26.50 -0.19
N VAL A 355 6.71 25.24 0.18
CA VAL A 355 7.80 24.26 0.04
C VAL A 355 8.07 23.98 -1.43
N VAL A 356 9.34 23.92 -1.81
CA VAL A 356 9.73 23.60 -3.18
C VAL A 356 9.59 22.09 -3.41
N HIS A 357 8.95 21.72 -4.52
CA HIS A 357 8.83 20.32 -4.91
C HIS A 357 10.18 19.70 -5.30
N HIS A 358 10.57 18.63 -4.62
CA HIS A 358 11.71 17.79 -4.96
C HIS A 358 11.28 16.57 -5.78
N THR A 359 11.79 16.47 -7.01
CA THR A 359 11.46 15.35 -7.90
C THR A 359 12.13 14.05 -7.44
N LEU A 360 11.62 12.92 -7.94
CA LEU A 360 12.28 11.62 -7.77
C LEU A 360 13.51 11.45 -8.66
N ARG A 361 13.71 12.36 -9.64
CA ARG A 361 14.84 12.28 -10.56
C ARG A 361 16.15 12.41 -9.78
N ARG A 362 16.93 11.33 -9.80
CA ARG A 362 18.22 11.23 -9.08
C ARG A 362 18.08 11.30 -7.55
N ALA A 363 16.87 11.15 -7.02
CA ALA A 363 16.65 11.10 -5.58
C ALA A 363 17.42 9.94 -4.95
N SER A 364 17.84 10.12 -3.70
CA SER A 364 18.28 9.03 -2.85
C SER A 364 17.05 8.40 -2.19
N VAL A 365 16.92 7.08 -2.30
CA VAL A 365 15.83 6.30 -1.73
C VAL A 365 16.39 5.35 -0.67
N ALA A 366 15.77 5.36 0.51
CA ALA A 366 15.94 4.32 1.51
C ALA A 366 14.70 3.42 1.51
N MET A 367 14.85 2.11 1.42
CA MET A 367 13.73 1.18 1.31
C MET A 367 13.93 -0.10 2.11
N ALA A 368 12.83 -0.82 2.39
CA ALA A 368 12.93 -2.19 2.88
C ALA A 368 13.82 -3.05 1.97
N PRO A 369 14.55 -4.04 2.50
CA PRO A 369 15.31 -4.98 1.67
C PRO A 369 14.40 -5.68 0.66
N ALA A 370 14.89 -5.83 -0.57
CA ALA A 370 14.18 -6.52 -1.64
C ALA A 370 15.19 -7.25 -2.53
N GLU A 371 14.81 -8.42 -3.06
CA GLU A 371 15.72 -9.20 -3.92
C GLU A 371 15.95 -8.57 -5.29
N GLU A 372 14.91 -7.98 -5.90
CA GLU A 372 15.01 -7.27 -7.18
C GLU A 372 14.53 -5.83 -7.02
N VAL A 373 15.34 -4.88 -7.52
CA VAL A 373 15.00 -3.44 -7.55
C VAL A 373 15.46 -2.83 -8.86
N PHE A 374 14.59 -2.07 -9.53
CA PHE A 374 14.98 -1.32 -10.72
C PHE A 374 14.08 -0.11 -10.98
N ALA A 375 14.63 0.86 -11.71
CA ALA A 375 13.90 2.02 -12.20
C ALA A 375 13.86 2.02 -13.74
N LYS A 376 12.66 1.89 -14.31
CA LYS A 376 12.41 1.74 -15.76
C LYS A 376 11.08 2.37 -16.13
N ASP A 377 10.91 2.78 -17.38
CA ASP A 377 9.58 3.08 -17.87
C ASP A 377 8.67 1.83 -17.81
N PRO A 378 7.33 2.01 -17.75
CA PRO A 378 6.40 0.89 -17.58
C PRO A 378 6.57 -0.26 -18.58
N GLY A 379 6.84 0.02 -19.86
CA GLY A 379 7.00 -1.02 -20.88
C GLY A 379 8.29 -1.81 -20.71
N ALA A 380 9.40 -1.11 -20.43
CA ALA A 380 10.66 -1.77 -20.12
C ALA A 380 10.62 -2.54 -18.79
N ALA A 381 9.85 -2.06 -17.81
CA ALA A 381 9.60 -2.76 -16.55
C ALA A 381 8.79 -4.04 -16.78
N GLU A 382 7.72 -3.98 -17.57
CA GLU A 382 6.91 -5.15 -17.95
C GLU A 382 7.78 -6.21 -18.65
N THR A 383 8.62 -5.80 -19.60
CA THR A 383 9.56 -6.70 -20.28
C THR A 383 10.55 -7.35 -19.30
N ARG A 384 11.08 -6.59 -18.33
CA ARG A 384 12.01 -7.11 -17.32
C ARG A 384 11.33 -8.13 -16.41
N VAL A 385 10.14 -7.82 -15.91
CA VAL A 385 9.34 -8.69 -15.06
C VAL A 385 8.97 -9.98 -15.79
N GLY A 386 8.51 -9.88 -17.04
CA GLY A 386 8.18 -11.05 -17.85
C GLY A 386 9.37 -11.99 -18.04
N ARG A 387 10.57 -11.45 -18.33
CA ARG A 387 11.79 -12.26 -18.42
C ARG A 387 12.12 -12.95 -17.09
N LEU A 388 12.06 -12.22 -15.98
CA LEU A 388 12.33 -12.80 -14.65
C LEU A 388 11.30 -13.88 -14.27
N ALA A 389 10.04 -13.74 -14.68
CA ALA A 389 9.03 -14.76 -14.47
C ALA A 389 9.32 -16.05 -15.27
N ILE A 390 9.85 -15.92 -16.49
CA ILE A 390 10.31 -17.08 -17.29
C ILE A 390 11.50 -17.76 -16.59
N GLU A 391 12.52 -17.00 -16.18
CA GLU A 391 13.67 -17.53 -15.44
C GLU A 391 13.21 -18.24 -14.15
N ARG A 392 12.21 -17.68 -13.45
CA ARG A 392 11.62 -18.29 -12.26
C ARG A 392 10.88 -19.59 -12.58
N ALA A 393 10.16 -19.67 -13.70
CA ALA A 393 9.47 -20.87 -14.15
C ALA A 393 10.44 -22.03 -14.43
N GLU A 394 11.61 -21.73 -15.00
CA GLU A 394 12.68 -22.72 -15.21
C GLU A 394 13.20 -23.26 -13.87
N VAL A 395 13.42 -22.39 -12.88
CA VAL A 395 13.84 -22.79 -11.54
C VAL A 395 12.80 -23.70 -10.87
N LEU A 396 11.52 -23.34 -10.93
CA LEU A 396 10.43 -24.15 -10.38
C LEU A 396 10.35 -25.52 -11.07
N THR A 397 10.55 -25.58 -12.38
CA THR A 397 10.57 -26.82 -13.16
C THR A 397 11.77 -27.71 -12.78
N ALA A 398 12.95 -27.13 -12.58
CA ALA A 398 14.13 -27.87 -12.14
C ALA A 398 13.95 -28.44 -10.71
N GLN A 399 13.38 -27.64 -9.79
CA GLN A 399 13.03 -28.09 -8.44
C GLN A 399 12.01 -29.23 -8.47
N ALA A 400 11.03 -29.15 -9.38
CA ALA A 400 10.05 -30.20 -9.60
C ALA A 400 10.69 -31.54 -10.02
N ALA A 401 11.57 -31.49 -11.03
CA ALA A 401 12.27 -32.67 -11.52
C ALA A 401 13.17 -33.31 -10.46
N ALA A 402 13.82 -32.50 -9.62
CA ALA A 402 14.65 -33.00 -8.52
C ALA A 402 13.83 -33.77 -7.46
N LEU A 403 12.62 -33.32 -7.18
CA LEU A 403 11.71 -33.97 -6.22
C LEU A 403 11.12 -35.28 -6.76
N THR A 404 10.96 -35.43 -8.08
CA THR A 404 10.46 -36.67 -8.70
C THR A 404 11.57 -37.67 -9.02
N GLY A 405 12.81 -37.20 -9.21
CA GLY A 405 13.97 -38.04 -9.52
C GLY A 405 14.59 -38.79 -8.34
N THR A 406 14.11 -38.59 -7.11
CA THR A 406 14.64 -39.21 -5.88
C THR A 406 13.92 -40.49 -5.44
N THR A 407 13.03 -41.05 -6.27
CA THR A 407 12.28 -42.29 -5.99
C THR A 407 12.56 -43.42 -6.99
N ASN A 408 13.84 -43.76 -7.21
CA ASN A 408 14.24 -45.02 -7.86
C ASN A 408 15.15 -45.83 -6.97
#